data_AF-A0A0R2JCU8-F1
#
_entry.id   AF-A0A0R2JCU8-F1
#
_cell.length_a   1.000
_cell.length_b   1.000
_cell.length_c   1.000
_cell.angle_alpha   90.00
_cell.angle_beta   90.00
_cell.angle_gamma   90.00
#
_symmetry.space_group_name_H-M   'P 1'
#
loop_
_entity.id
_entity.type
_entity.pdbx_description
1 polymer ?
#
loop_
_entity_poly.entity_id
_entity_poly.type
_entity_poly.pdbx_seq_one_letter_code
_entity_poly.pdbx_strand_id
1 'polypeptide(L)'
;MSEQEEQYTVRAKGITKNFQLFSTQAEKLKSIFKGNTDAADFWALRGINFDIEPGDVVGIVGTNGSGKSTLLNILSGVIPQTSGTLEINGSIGVVAINEGLNWDLTGRENIRLKQLMMGMTNKEIDAAMPDIIEFSELGEFIDQPVKDYSSGMRSKLGFSIVTHNDPDILIVDEALSVGDQNFSKKALGKIREFIAQGKTIFFVSHDLEQVREFTNKVMWIQYGEMRDFGATKKVADEYQAFTAKLDQMSEEERTAFVNTEKNQQQLFTIEQLQDQFAIQKVPEDEVREVTKLRSFEGFNSFSLWVSLLLIIGLMVLVIMRGYGR
;
A
#
# COMPACT_ATOMS: atom_id res chain seq x y z
N MET A 1 34.87 8.06 14.41
CA MET A 1 34.44 7.02 13.47
C MET A 1 33.15 7.53 12.87
N SER A 2 33.18 7.99 11.63
CA SER A 2 31.96 8.38 10.92
C SER A 2 31.13 7.12 10.73
N GLU A 3 29.94 7.08 11.31
CA GLU A 3 28.90 6.13 10.91
C GLU A 3 28.79 6.25 9.39
N GLN A 4 29.09 5.16 8.67
CA GLN A 4 28.68 5.06 7.28
C GLN A 4 27.15 5.07 7.35
N GLU A 5 26.51 6.17 6.97
CA GLU A 5 25.06 6.22 6.81
C GLU A 5 24.68 5.08 5.87
N GLU A 6 24.05 4.04 6.41
CA GLU A 6 23.47 2.96 5.60
C GLU A 6 22.52 3.62 4.60
N GLN A 7 22.84 3.47 3.32
CA GLN A 7 22.02 4.03 2.25
C GLN A 7 20.78 3.15 2.08
N TYR A 8 19.63 3.58 2.59
CA TYR A 8 18.35 2.91 2.39
C TYR A 8 17.45 3.71 1.44
N THR A 9 16.66 2.99 0.66
CA THR A 9 15.56 3.53 -0.14
C THR A 9 14.25 3.52 0.64
N VAL A 10 14.03 2.47 1.45
CA VAL A 10 12.88 2.38 2.36
C VAL A 10 13.33 1.85 3.71
N ARG A 11 12.95 2.52 4.79
CA ARG A 11 13.19 2.10 6.16
C ARG A 11 11.89 2.12 6.94
N ALA A 12 11.55 0.98 7.51
CA ALA A 12 10.34 0.78 8.29
C ALA A 12 10.73 0.28 9.69
N LYS A 13 10.29 0.99 10.74
CA LYS A 13 10.48 0.58 12.13
C LYS A 13 9.14 0.48 12.83
N GLY A 14 8.85 -0.70 13.38
CA GLY A 14 7.68 -1.02 14.18
C GLY A 14 6.36 -0.66 13.52
N ILE A 15 6.23 -0.86 12.22
CA ILE A 15 5.00 -0.52 11.48
C ILE A 15 3.85 -1.39 11.98
N THR A 16 2.83 -0.73 12.52
CA THR A 16 1.57 -1.38 12.92
C THR A 16 0.41 -0.82 12.11
N LYS A 17 -0.65 -1.63 11.97
CA LYS A 17 -1.91 -1.15 11.41
C LYS A 17 -3.08 -1.84 12.08
N ASN A 18 -3.88 -1.05 12.78
CA ASN A 18 -5.15 -1.46 13.35
C ASN A 18 -6.31 -1.01 12.46
N PHE A 19 -7.30 -1.88 12.28
CA PHE A 19 -8.61 -1.57 11.76
C PHE A 19 -9.66 -1.86 12.83
N GLN A 20 -10.49 -0.85 13.14
CA GLN A 20 -11.64 -1.04 14.01
C GLN A 20 -12.76 -1.75 13.25
N LEU A 21 -13.18 -2.91 13.75
CA LEU A 21 -14.28 -3.69 13.20
C LEU A 21 -15.61 -3.14 13.73
N PHE A 22 -16.22 -2.23 12.97
CA PHE A 22 -17.57 -1.75 13.24
C PHE A 22 -18.60 -2.68 12.62
N SER A 23 -19.63 -3.05 13.38
CA SER A 23 -20.71 -3.90 12.84
C SER A 23 -21.60 -3.13 11.85
N THR A 24 -21.66 -1.79 11.97
CA THR A 24 -22.47 -0.92 11.10
C THR A 24 -21.83 0.44 10.85
N GLN A 25 -22.20 1.09 9.75
CA GLN A 25 -21.79 2.47 9.42
C GLN A 25 -22.25 3.49 10.48
N ALA A 26 -23.38 3.21 11.15
CA ALA A 26 -23.91 4.06 12.23
C ALA A 26 -23.03 4.02 13.49
N GLU A 27 -22.44 2.86 13.83
CA GLU A 27 -21.47 2.74 14.92
C GLU A 27 -20.17 3.47 14.61
N LYS A 28 -19.70 3.40 13.36
CA LYS A 28 -18.54 4.16 12.88
C LYS A 28 -18.75 5.68 12.98
N LEU A 29 -19.95 6.17 12.67
CA LEU A 29 -20.29 7.59 12.86
C LEU A 29 -20.36 7.95 14.35
N LYS A 30 -20.97 7.10 15.18
CA LYS A 30 -21.05 7.33 16.63
C LYS A 30 -19.67 7.38 17.29
N SER A 31 -18.70 6.57 16.86
CA SER A 31 -17.35 6.56 17.44
C SER A 31 -16.61 7.88 17.23
N ILE A 32 -16.82 8.53 16.08
CA ILE A 32 -16.28 9.86 15.78
C ILE A 32 -16.81 10.91 16.77
N PHE A 33 -18.07 10.81 17.21
CA PHE A 33 -18.69 11.78 18.12
C PHE A 33 -18.56 11.45 19.61
N LYS A 34 -18.47 10.17 19.98
CA LYS A 34 -18.42 9.74 21.38
C LYS A 34 -17.01 9.57 21.94
N GLY A 35 -16.00 9.37 21.08
CA GLY A 35 -14.64 9.06 21.51
C GLY A 35 -14.58 7.71 22.21
N ASN A 36 -13.99 6.72 21.54
CA ASN A 36 -13.93 5.31 21.94
C ASN A 36 -15.28 4.58 21.92
N THR A 37 -15.32 3.51 21.14
CA THR A 37 -16.42 2.54 21.07
C THR A 37 -15.85 1.15 21.30
N ASP A 38 -16.64 0.22 21.83
CA ASP A 38 -16.32 -1.20 22.01
C ASP A 38 -16.15 -1.97 20.67
N ALA A 39 -15.73 -1.30 19.60
CA ALA A 39 -15.42 -1.93 18.33
C ALA A 39 -14.18 -2.81 18.52
N ALA A 40 -14.28 -4.07 18.09
CA ALA A 40 -13.15 -4.98 18.19
C ALA A 40 -12.00 -4.49 17.29
N ASP A 41 -10.79 -4.46 17.85
CA ASP A 41 -9.59 -4.13 17.10
C ASP A 41 -9.12 -5.33 16.27
N PHE A 42 -8.58 -5.04 15.09
CA PHE A 42 -7.95 -6.01 14.20
C PHE A 42 -6.60 -5.47 13.73
N TRP A 43 -5.52 -6.04 14.25
CA TRP A 43 -4.17 -5.66 13.87
C TRP A 43 -3.71 -6.40 12.60
N ALA A 44 -3.87 -5.73 11.47
CA ALA A 44 -3.43 -6.20 10.17
C ALA A 44 -1.90 -6.25 10.03
N LEU A 45 -1.17 -5.38 10.73
CA LEU A 45 0.29 -5.41 10.88
C LEU A 45 0.66 -5.16 12.35
N ARG A 46 1.66 -5.89 12.84
CA ARG A 46 1.99 -6.04 14.27
C ARG A 46 3.47 -5.76 14.56
N GLY A 47 4.00 -4.66 14.03
CA GLY A 47 5.36 -4.20 14.31
C GLY A 47 6.38 -4.71 13.30
N ILE A 48 6.14 -4.44 12.02
CA ILE A 48 7.04 -4.84 10.93
C ILE A 48 8.26 -3.90 10.90
N ASN A 49 9.46 -4.50 10.82
CA ASN A 49 10.75 -3.80 10.75
C ASN A 49 11.52 -4.29 9.51
N PHE A 50 12.00 -3.39 8.66
CA PHE A 50 12.90 -3.75 7.55
C PHE A 50 13.60 -2.52 6.97
N ASP A 51 14.74 -2.78 6.35
CA ASP A 51 15.50 -1.82 5.55
C ASP A 51 15.67 -2.40 4.13
N ILE A 52 15.35 -1.57 3.13
CA ILE A 52 15.51 -1.87 1.71
C ILE A 52 16.58 -0.97 1.13
N GLU A 53 17.57 -1.57 0.48
CA GLU A 53 18.67 -0.86 -0.17
C GLU A 53 18.29 -0.47 -1.60
N PRO A 54 18.97 0.54 -2.18
CA PRO A 54 18.83 0.86 -3.60
C PRO A 54 19.09 -0.36 -4.49
N GLY A 55 18.20 -0.61 -5.44
CA GLY A 55 18.31 -1.74 -6.38
C GLY A 55 17.83 -3.09 -5.84
N ASP A 56 17.37 -3.16 -4.58
CA ASP A 56 16.69 -4.35 -4.09
C ASP A 56 15.40 -4.63 -4.84
N VAL A 57 15.19 -5.90 -5.19
CA VAL A 57 13.94 -6.41 -5.74
C VAL A 57 13.37 -7.38 -4.72
N VAL A 58 12.35 -6.92 -3.99
CA VAL A 58 11.80 -7.56 -2.81
C VAL A 58 10.50 -8.28 -3.17
N GLY A 59 10.51 -9.61 -3.09
CA GLY A 59 9.28 -10.41 -3.16
C GLY A 59 8.52 -10.38 -1.85
N ILE A 60 7.22 -10.08 -1.84
CA ILE A 60 6.39 -10.20 -0.63
C ILE A 60 5.50 -11.43 -0.73
N VAL A 61 5.73 -12.39 0.17
CA VAL A 61 5.01 -13.67 0.21
C VAL A 61 4.24 -13.84 1.52
N GLY A 62 3.22 -14.70 1.51
CA GLY A 62 2.33 -14.92 2.65
C GLY A 62 0.95 -15.36 2.24
N THR A 63 0.20 -16.00 3.14
CA THR A 63 -1.17 -16.46 2.83
C THR A 63 -2.15 -15.30 2.62
N ASN A 64 -3.36 -15.59 2.17
CA ASN A 64 -4.44 -14.61 2.14
C ASN A 64 -4.72 -14.09 3.55
N GLY A 65 -4.96 -12.78 3.66
CA GLY A 65 -5.14 -12.10 4.95
C GLY A 65 -3.86 -11.92 5.77
N SER A 66 -2.67 -12.22 5.22
CA SER A 66 -1.43 -12.09 5.99
C SER A 66 -0.96 -10.66 6.25
N GLY A 67 -1.48 -9.67 5.51
CA GLY A 67 -1.11 -8.25 5.67
C GLY A 67 -0.35 -7.64 4.50
N LYS A 68 -0.02 -8.40 3.43
CA LYS A 68 0.72 -7.91 2.26
C LYS A 68 0.14 -6.62 1.66
N SER A 69 -1.13 -6.64 1.25
CA SER A 69 -1.79 -5.47 0.65
C SER A 69 -1.90 -4.30 1.64
N THR A 70 -2.03 -4.57 2.95
CA THR A 70 -1.99 -3.52 3.98
C THR A 70 -0.61 -2.85 4.04
N LEU A 71 0.47 -3.63 3.98
CA LEU A 71 1.82 -3.10 3.94
C LEU A 71 2.07 -2.30 2.66
N LEU A 72 1.67 -2.82 1.50
CA LEU A 72 1.79 -2.10 0.22
C LEU A 72 1.02 -0.77 0.25
N ASN A 73 -0.19 -0.75 0.79
CA ASN A 73 -0.98 0.48 0.93
C ASN A 73 -0.34 1.51 1.86
N ILE A 74 0.44 1.06 2.85
CA ILE A 74 1.22 1.95 3.72
C ILE A 74 2.44 2.47 2.98
N LEU A 75 3.16 1.60 2.26
CA LEU A 75 4.31 1.97 1.43
C LEU A 75 3.91 2.99 0.37
N SER A 76 2.78 2.79 -0.33
CA SER A 76 2.28 3.70 -1.36
C SER A 76 1.66 4.99 -0.81
N GLY A 77 1.50 5.12 0.51
CA GLY A 77 0.86 6.27 1.14
C GLY A 77 -0.66 6.33 0.98
N VAL A 78 -1.31 5.27 0.49
CA VAL A 78 -2.78 5.19 0.37
C VAL A 78 -3.44 5.20 1.76
N ILE A 79 -2.83 4.51 2.73
CA ILE A 79 -3.26 4.56 4.13
C ILE A 79 -2.08 4.83 5.04
N PRO A 80 -2.24 5.62 6.12
CA PRO A 80 -1.19 5.75 7.12
C PRO A 80 -1.13 4.51 8.01
N GLN A 81 0.06 4.21 8.53
CA GLN A 81 0.26 3.28 9.63
C GLN A 81 -0.38 3.80 10.93
N THR A 82 -0.74 2.90 11.84
CA THR A 82 -1.29 3.24 13.17
C THR A 82 -0.19 3.71 14.12
N SER A 83 0.94 3.02 14.14
CA SER A 83 2.19 3.43 14.78
C SER A 83 3.37 2.97 13.91
N GLY A 84 4.57 3.40 14.28
CA GLY A 84 5.81 3.09 13.58
C GLY A 84 6.29 4.24 12.69
N THR A 85 7.58 4.22 12.38
CA THR A 85 8.22 5.18 11.49
C THR A 85 8.46 4.55 10.13
N LEU A 86 8.11 5.31 9.08
CA LEU A 86 8.31 4.91 7.69
C LEU A 86 9.01 6.06 6.99
N GLU A 87 10.18 5.77 6.42
CA GLU A 87 11.00 6.70 5.67
C GLU A 87 11.21 6.13 4.27
N ILE A 88 10.97 6.97 3.26
CA ILE A 88 11.03 6.59 1.85
C ILE A 88 11.82 7.67 1.11
N ASN A 89 12.92 7.25 0.50
CA ASN A 89 13.84 8.09 -0.24
C ASN A 89 13.64 7.85 -1.74
N GLY A 90 12.71 8.59 -2.35
CA GLY A 90 12.42 8.51 -3.77
C GLY A 90 10.92 8.55 -4.09
N SER A 91 10.62 8.60 -5.38
CA SER A 91 9.27 8.54 -5.92
C SER A 91 8.75 7.11 -5.98
N ILE A 92 7.46 6.92 -5.65
CA ILE A 92 6.80 5.60 -5.70
C ILE A 92 5.82 5.56 -6.87
N GLY A 93 5.95 4.53 -7.70
CA GLY A 93 4.97 4.13 -8.70
C GLY A 93 4.25 2.85 -8.27
N VAL A 94 2.93 2.85 -8.25
CA VAL A 94 2.13 1.65 -7.94
C VAL A 94 1.45 1.13 -9.18
N VAL A 95 1.74 -0.12 -9.53
CA VAL A 95 1.07 -0.85 -10.59
C VAL A 95 0.08 -1.82 -9.96
N ALA A 96 -1.19 -1.41 -9.94
CA ALA A 96 -2.31 -2.23 -9.48
C ALA A 96 -3.47 -2.18 -10.50
N ILE A 97 -4.22 -3.29 -10.59
CA ILE A 97 -5.22 -3.58 -11.63
C ILE A 97 -6.30 -2.47 -11.79
N ASN A 98 -6.57 -1.70 -10.73
CA ASN A 98 -7.68 -0.74 -10.69
C ASN A 98 -7.31 0.65 -10.18
N GLU A 99 -6.03 0.94 -9.92
CA GLU A 99 -5.71 2.11 -9.09
C GLU A 99 -5.70 3.43 -9.85
N GLY A 100 -6.68 4.27 -9.47
CA GLY A 100 -6.59 5.71 -9.58
C GLY A 100 -6.96 6.31 -10.94
N LEU A 101 -7.32 5.52 -11.95
CA LEU A 101 -7.90 6.07 -13.19
C LEU A 101 -9.25 6.73 -12.86
N ASN A 102 -9.53 7.88 -13.48
CA ASN A 102 -10.84 8.52 -13.47
C ASN A 102 -11.67 7.93 -14.63
N TRP A 103 -12.79 7.31 -14.28
CA TRP A 103 -13.61 6.52 -15.19
C TRP A 103 -14.41 7.39 -16.18
N ASP A 104 -14.68 8.64 -15.80
CA ASP A 104 -15.41 9.59 -16.66
C ASP A 104 -14.51 10.25 -17.70
N LEU A 105 -13.19 10.20 -17.50
CA LEU A 105 -12.19 10.72 -18.42
C LEU A 105 -11.79 9.68 -19.47
N THR A 106 -11.32 10.15 -20.62
CA THR A 106 -10.69 9.31 -21.64
C THR A 106 -9.35 8.76 -21.17
N GLY A 107 -8.80 7.76 -21.86
CA GLY A 107 -7.46 7.25 -21.58
C GLY A 107 -6.39 8.34 -21.69
N ARG A 108 -6.46 9.18 -22.73
CA ARG A 108 -5.53 10.31 -22.93
C ARG A 108 -5.60 11.33 -21.79
N GLU A 109 -6.80 11.68 -21.35
CA GLU A 109 -7.01 12.59 -20.22
C GLU A 109 -6.50 11.99 -18.91
N ASN A 110 -6.67 10.67 -18.72
CA ASN A 110 -6.10 9.96 -17.58
C ASN A 110 -4.58 10.00 -17.55
N ILE A 111 -3.91 9.79 -18.71
CA ILE A 111 -2.45 9.94 -18.82
C ILE A 111 -2.05 11.35 -18.35
N ARG A 112 -2.65 12.39 -18.93
CA ARG A 112 -2.32 13.78 -18.58
C ARG A 112 -2.60 14.07 -17.11
N LEU A 113 -3.76 13.68 -16.58
CA LEU A 113 -4.12 13.89 -15.18
C LEU A 113 -3.09 13.26 -14.23
N LYS A 114 -2.72 12.00 -14.49
CA LYS A 114 -1.77 11.27 -13.63
C LYS A 114 -0.38 11.88 -13.66
N GLN A 115 0.10 12.27 -14.84
CA GLN A 115 1.39 12.92 -14.96
C GLN A 115 1.44 14.28 -14.24
N LEU A 116 0.37 15.07 -14.35
CA LEU A 116 0.25 16.34 -13.61
C LEU A 116 0.25 16.11 -12.10
N MET A 117 -0.44 15.07 -11.61
CA MET A 117 -0.44 14.73 -10.18
C MET A 117 0.94 14.33 -9.66
N MET A 118 1.81 13.83 -10.53
CA MET A 118 3.21 13.49 -10.19
C MET A 118 4.18 14.66 -10.40
N GLY A 119 3.67 15.85 -10.74
CA GLY A 119 4.48 17.07 -10.84
C GLY A 119 5.07 17.35 -12.22
N MET A 120 4.73 16.57 -13.25
CA MET A 120 5.18 16.85 -14.62
C MET A 120 4.52 18.11 -15.19
N THR A 121 5.27 18.82 -16.04
CA THR A 121 4.77 19.95 -16.83
C THR A 121 4.02 19.45 -18.06
N ASN A 122 3.09 20.26 -18.60
CA ASN A 122 2.39 19.91 -19.85
C ASN A 122 3.35 19.60 -21.01
N LYS A 123 4.51 20.26 -21.07
CA LYS A 123 5.51 20.01 -22.11
C LYS A 123 6.13 18.62 -22.01
N GLU A 124 6.46 18.16 -20.80
CA GLU A 124 6.97 16.81 -20.56
C GLU A 124 5.90 15.76 -20.87
N ILE A 125 4.66 16.05 -20.49
CA ILE A 125 3.50 15.19 -20.76
C ILE A 125 3.30 15.01 -22.26
N ASP A 126 3.27 16.12 -23.01
CA ASP A 126 3.05 16.09 -24.46
C ASP A 126 4.20 15.36 -25.19
N ALA A 127 5.42 15.41 -24.65
CA ALA A 127 6.57 14.66 -25.17
C ALA A 127 6.48 13.15 -24.89
N ALA A 128 6.02 12.74 -23.69
CA ALA A 128 5.91 11.33 -23.30
C ALA A 128 4.61 10.65 -23.78
N MET A 129 3.57 11.43 -24.10
CA MET A 129 2.24 10.93 -24.47
C MET A 129 2.26 9.89 -25.61
N PRO A 130 2.97 10.08 -26.74
CA PRO A 130 2.97 9.10 -27.82
C PRO A 130 3.47 7.72 -27.38
N ASP A 131 4.59 7.69 -26.64
CA ASP A 131 5.23 6.47 -26.17
C ASP A 131 4.33 5.71 -25.19
N ILE A 132 3.66 6.43 -24.27
CA ILE A 132 2.70 5.83 -23.32
C ILE A 132 1.53 5.19 -24.07
N ILE A 133 1.00 5.87 -25.07
CA ILE A 133 -0.14 5.37 -25.86
C ILE A 133 0.27 4.15 -26.67
N GLU A 134 1.43 4.20 -27.33
CA GLU A 134 1.98 3.06 -28.08
C GLU A 134 2.25 1.87 -27.15
N PHE A 135 2.83 2.11 -25.97
CA PHE A 135 3.08 1.06 -25.01
C PHE A 135 1.78 0.37 -24.56
N SER A 136 0.71 1.14 -24.34
CA SER A 136 -0.59 0.66 -23.86
C SER A 136 -1.34 -0.25 -24.84
N GLU A 137 -1.02 -0.19 -26.13
CA GLU A 137 -1.68 -0.97 -27.20
C GLU A 137 -3.21 -0.74 -27.28
N LEU A 138 -3.70 0.40 -26.79
CA LEU A 138 -5.14 0.71 -26.78
C LEU A 138 -5.66 1.23 -28.12
N GLY A 139 -4.79 1.69 -29.02
CA GLY A 139 -5.18 2.23 -30.32
C GLY A 139 -6.25 3.33 -30.18
N GLU A 140 -7.34 3.21 -30.93
CA GLU A 140 -8.44 4.19 -30.94
C GLU A 140 -9.20 4.29 -29.61
N PHE A 141 -9.11 3.27 -28.75
CA PHE A 141 -9.76 3.32 -27.44
C PHE A 141 -9.17 4.39 -26.53
N ILE A 142 -7.95 4.87 -26.80
CA ILE A 142 -7.30 5.89 -25.96
C ILE A 142 -8.13 7.17 -25.80
N ASP A 143 -8.95 7.49 -26.81
CA ASP A 143 -9.83 8.67 -26.83
C ASP A 143 -11.27 8.34 -26.42
N GLN A 144 -11.52 7.12 -25.90
CA GLN A 144 -12.79 6.70 -25.31
C GLN A 144 -12.74 6.79 -23.77
N PRO A 145 -13.88 7.06 -23.09
CA PRO A 145 -13.97 7.05 -21.63
C PRO A 145 -13.52 5.73 -21.00
N VAL A 146 -12.78 5.81 -19.89
CA VAL A 146 -12.22 4.63 -19.21
C VAL A 146 -13.30 3.71 -18.61
N LYS A 147 -14.49 4.23 -18.29
CA LYS A 147 -15.62 3.41 -17.85
C LYS A 147 -16.03 2.34 -18.88
N ASP A 148 -15.74 2.55 -20.16
CA ASP A 148 -16.08 1.63 -21.24
C ASP A 148 -14.95 0.61 -21.52
N TYR A 149 -13.82 0.72 -20.81
CA TYR A 149 -12.69 -0.19 -20.99
C TYR A 149 -12.97 -1.56 -20.35
N SER A 150 -12.34 -2.60 -20.88
CA SER A 150 -12.20 -3.87 -20.15
C SER A 150 -11.22 -3.73 -18.98
N SER A 151 -11.24 -4.67 -18.03
CA SER A 151 -10.24 -4.72 -16.94
C SER A 151 -8.81 -4.83 -17.46
N GLY A 152 -8.60 -5.60 -18.54
CA GLY A 152 -7.31 -5.70 -19.21
C GLY A 152 -6.84 -4.36 -19.77
N MET A 153 -7.71 -3.62 -20.47
CA MET A 153 -7.37 -2.30 -21.01
C MET A 153 -7.03 -1.28 -19.92
N ARG A 154 -7.79 -1.28 -18.81
CA ARG A 154 -7.47 -0.43 -17.64
C ARG A 154 -6.11 -0.76 -17.07
N SER A 155 -5.80 -2.05 -16.95
CA SER A 155 -4.50 -2.52 -16.46
C SER A 155 -3.36 -2.12 -17.39
N LYS A 156 -3.54 -2.27 -18.72
CA LYS A 156 -2.56 -1.83 -19.72
C LYS A 156 -2.29 -0.33 -19.58
N LEU A 157 -3.34 0.50 -19.48
CA LEU A 157 -3.20 1.94 -19.33
C LEU A 157 -2.46 2.31 -18.03
N GLY A 158 -2.91 1.75 -16.89
CA GLY A 158 -2.30 2.01 -15.59
C GLY A 158 -0.82 1.65 -15.56
N PHE A 159 -0.48 0.45 -16.05
CA PHE A 159 0.91 0.01 -16.19
C PHE A 159 1.72 0.96 -17.08
N SER A 160 1.18 1.34 -18.23
CA SER A 160 1.86 2.21 -19.20
C SER A 160 2.17 3.56 -18.58
N ILE A 161 1.20 4.19 -17.89
CA ILE A 161 1.41 5.47 -17.22
C ILE A 161 2.51 5.33 -16.17
N VAL A 162 2.37 4.41 -15.22
CA VAL A 162 3.29 4.30 -14.07
C VAL A 162 4.73 4.02 -14.51
N THR A 163 4.91 3.14 -15.51
CA THR A 163 6.24 2.76 -15.97
C THR A 163 6.93 3.77 -16.89
N HIS A 164 6.21 4.77 -17.41
CA HIS A 164 6.82 5.90 -18.13
C HIS A 164 7.18 7.06 -17.22
N ASN A 165 6.81 7.00 -15.94
CA ASN A 165 7.09 8.04 -14.96
C ASN A 165 8.45 7.86 -14.28
N ASP A 166 9.16 6.80 -14.66
CA ASP A 166 10.48 6.42 -14.15
C ASP A 166 10.62 6.48 -12.62
N PRO A 167 9.70 5.85 -11.85
CA PRO A 167 9.73 5.93 -10.40
C PRO A 167 11.01 5.31 -9.83
N ASP A 168 11.47 5.80 -8.69
CA ASP A 168 12.63 5.23 -7.97
C ASP A 168 12.28 3.89 -7.32
N ILE A 169 11.01 3.77 -6.88
CA ILE A 169 10.45 2.59 -6.23
C ILE A 169 9.20 2.15 -7.00
N LEU A 170 9.18 0.92 -7.49
CA LEU A 170 8.03 0.33 -8.18
C LEU A 170 7.34 -0.71 -7.30
N ILE A 171 6.05 -0.56 -7.04
CA ILE A 171 5.22 -1.60 -6.41
C ILE A 171 4.42 -2.30 -7.50
N VAL A 172 4.56 -3.62 -7.60
CA VAL A 172 3.85 -4.45 -8.57
C VAL A 172 3.00 -5.45 -7.81
N ASP A 173 1.68 -5.20 -7.74
CA ASP A 173 0.72 -6.02 -7.01
C ASP A 173 -0.14 -6.84 -7.96
N GLU A 174 0.21 -8.11 -8.18
CA GLU A 174 -0.51 -9.09 -9.02
C GLU A 174 -0.77 -8.65 -10.48
N ALA A 175 -0.24 -7.49 -10.88
CA ALA A 175 -0.58 -6.75 -12.08
C ALA A 175 0.11 -7.28 -13.35
N LEU A 176 0.96 -8.29 -13.21
CA LEU A 176 1.55 -8.98 -14.37
C LEU A 176 0.60 -9.99 -15.01
N SER A 177 -0.41 -10.41 -14.25
CA SER A 177 -1.41 -11.40 -14.66
C SER A 177 -2.56 -10.80 -15.47
N VAL A 178 -2.57 -9.47 -15.68
CA VAL A 178 -3.69 -8.74 -16.28
C VAL A 178 -3.37 -8.24 -17.68
N GLY A 179 -4.26 -8.59 -18.62
CA GLY A 179 -4.10 -8.32 -20.04
C GLY A 179 -4.05 -9.62 -20.84
N ASP A 180 -3.47 -9.55 -22.03
CA ASP A 180 -3.16 -10.71 -22.86
C ASP A 180 -1.69 -11.12 -22.70
N GLN A 181 -1.36 -12.33 -23.14
CA GLN A 181 -0.03 -12.91 -23.01
C GLN A 181 1.07 -12.07 -23.66
N ASN A 182 0.76 -11.28 -24.70
CA ASN A 182 1.75 -10.44 -25.37
C ASN A 182 2.07 -9.22 -24.50
N PHE A 183 1.05 -8.56 -23.95
CA PHE A 183 1.27 -7.44 -23.05
C PHE A 183 1.97 -7.87 -21.75
N SER A 184 1.64 -9.02 -21.17
CA SER A 184 2.36 -9.54 -20.00
C SER A 184 3.86 -9.71 -20.26
N LYS A 185 4.26 -10.19 -21.44
CA LYS A 185 5.68 -10.28 -21.82
C LYS A 185 6.34 -8.90 -21.92
N LYS A 186 5.64 -7.90 -22.47
CA LYS A 186 6.11 -6.52 -22.59
C LYS A 186 6.26 -5.86 -21.21
N ALA A 187 5.28 -6.04 -20.33
CA ALA A 187 5.30 -5.58 -18.95
C ALA A 187 6.47 -6.19 -18.17
N LEU A 188 6.68 -7.51 -18.30
CA LEU A 188 7.85 -8.20 -17.73
C LEU A 188 9.18 -7.68 -18.28
N GLY A 189 9.26 -7.41 -19.58
CA GLY A 189 10.42 -6.76 -20.20
C GLY A 189 10.72 -5.40 -19.55
N LYS A 190 9.69 -4.57 -19.35
CA LYS A 190 9.82 -3.27 -18.71
C LYS A 190 10.28 -3.37 -17.24
N ILE A 191 9.79 -4.35 -16.49
CA ILE A 191 10.29 -4.62 -15.13
C ILE A 191 11.76 -5.00 -15.17
N ARG A 192 12.19 -5.87 -16.09
CA ARG A 192 13.62 -6.23 -16.23
C ARG A 192 14.50 -5.02 -16.56
N GLU A 193 14.01 -4.06 -17.36
CA GLU A 193 14.70 -2.80 -17.59
C GLU A 193 14.91 -2.01 -16.29
N PHE A 194 13.87 -1.89 -15.45
CA PHE A 194 13.98 -1.21 -14.16
C PHE A 194 14.95 -1.90 -13.20
N ILE A 195 14.94 -3.24 -13.17
CA ILE A 195 15.92 -4.02 -12.40
C ILE A 195 17.34 -3.71 -12.90
N ALA A 196 17.56 -3.70 -14.22
CA ALA A 196 18.87 -3.41 -14.80
C ALA A 196 19.34 -1.96 -14.56
N GLN A 197 18.40 -1.03 -14.37
CA GLN A 197 18.68 0.36 -14.00
C GLN A 197 18.95 0.54 -12.49
N GLY A 198 18.81 -0.51 -11.68
CA GLY A 198 19.00 -0.44 -10.23
C GLY A 198 17.86 0.24 -9.48
N LYS A 199 16.64 0.25 -10.04
CA LYS A 199 15.44 0.72 -9.34
C LYS A 199 15.04 -0.28 -8.25
N THR A 200 14.46 0.22 -7.16
CA THR A 200 13.94 -0.64 -6.09
C THR A 200 12.55 -1.13 -6.46
N ILE A 201 12.25 -2.42 -6.27
CA ILE A 201 10.95 -2.99 -6.66
C ILE A 201 10.37 -3.82 -5.52
N PHE A 202 9.11 -3.60 -5.18
CA PHE A 202 8.32 -4.51 -4.36
C PHE A 202 7.41 -5.33 -5.27
N PHE A 203 7.59 -6.65 -5.24
CA PHE A 203 6.93 -7.58 -6.13
C PHE A 203 6.03 -8.52 -5.34
N VAL A 204 4.72 -8.49 -5.59
CA VAL A 204 3.74 -9.37 -4.94
C VAL A 204 3.15 -10.30 -5.98
N SER A 205 3.38 -11.60 -5.76
CA SER A 205 2.88 -12.66 -6.61
C SER A 205 2.52 -13.89 -5.78
N HIS A 206 1.47 -14.58 -6.22
CA HIS A 206 1.11 -15.91 -5.73
C HIS A 206 1.98 -17.02 -6.34
N ASP A 207 2.74 -16.70 -7.38
CA ASP A 207 3.65 -17.62 -8.05
C ASP A 207 5.07 -17.50 -7.48
N LEU A 208 5.48 -18.50 -6.69
CA LEU A 208 6.82 -18.53 -6.10
C LEU A 208 7.94 -18.71 -7.13
N GLU A 209 7.66 -19.27 -8.31
CA GLU A 209 8.67 -19.37 -9.37
C GLU A 209 9.00 -17.97 -9.90
N GLN A 210 7.98 -17.14 -10.14
CA GLN A 210 8.19 -15.73 -10.50
C GLN A 210 8.92 -14.96 -9.41
N VAL A 211 8.55 -15.16 -8.13
CA VAL A 211 9.29 -14.54 -7.02
C VAL A 211 10.77 -14.93 -7.07
N ARG A 212 11.09 -16.20 -7.32
CA ARG A 212 12.49 -16.67 -7.42
C ARG A 212 13.23 -16.12 -8.63
N GLU A 213 12.53 -15.90 -9.74
CA GLU A 213 13.13 -15.35 -10.96
C GLU A 213 13.48 -13.87 -10.82
N PHE A 214 12.57 -13.07 -10.27
CA PHE A 214 12.68 -11.60 -10.31
C PHE A 214 13.31 -10.98 -9.07
N THR A 215 13.29 -11.66 -7.93
CA THR A 215 13.62 -11.05 -6.64
C THR A 215 14.99 -11.49 -6.11
N ASN A 216 15.68 -10.59 -5.43
CA ASN A 216 16.93 -10.89 -4.73
C ASN A 216 16.74 -11.04 -3.21
N LYS A 217 15.70 -10.39 -2.65
CA LYS A 217 15.23 -10.54 -1.27
C LYS A 217 13.76 -10.96 -1.26
N VAL A 218 13.34 -11.69 -0.23
CA VAL A 218 11.93 -12.02 0.01
C VAL A 218 11.58 -11.66 1.45
N MET A 219 10.42 -11.04 1.60
CA MET A 219 9.74 -10.73 2.86
C MET A 219 8.56 -11.68 3.03
N TRP A 220 8.65 -12.57 4.01
CA TRP A 220 7.54 -13.43 4.37
C TRP A 220 6.70 -12.80 5.48
N ILE A 221 5.48 -12.40 5.14
CA ILE A 221 4.50 -11.84 6.09
C ILE A 221 3.41 -12.87 6.37
N GLN A 222 3.14 -13.13 7.64
CA GLN A 222 2.12 -14.06 8.10
C GLN A 222 1.33 -13.45 9.27
N TYR A 223 0.02 -13.28 9.08
CA TYR A 223 -0.91 -12.71 10.07
C TYR A 223 -0.39 -11.42 10.74
N GLY A 224 0.12 -10.50 9.93
CA GLY A 224 0.58 -9.17 10.37
C GLY A 224 1.99 -9.12 10.94
N GLU A 225 2.69 -10.26 11.04
CA GLU A 225 4.09 -10.32 11.46
C GLU A 225 4.99 -10.65 10.27
N MET A 226 6.21 -10.10 10.26
CA MET A 226 7.25 -10.51 9.33
C MET A 226 7.99 -11.72 9.91
N ARG A 227 7.74 -12.90 9.35
CA ARG A 227 8.28 -14.18 9.85
C ARG A 227 9.75 -14.36 9.49
N ASP A 228 10.14 -13.97 8.28
CA ASP A 228 11.54 -13.90 7.85
C ASP A 228 11.70 -12.85 6.74
N PHE A 229 12.91 -12.31 6.60
CA PHE A 229 13.29 -11.38 5.54
C PHE A 229 14.77 -11.54 5.21
N GLY A 230 15.08 -11.71 3.92
CA GLY A 230 16.45 -11.93 3.47
C GLY A 230 16.53 -12.52 2.07
N ALA A 231 17.62 -13.22 1.76
CA ALA A 231 17.87 -13.74 0.42
C ALA A 231 16.72 -14.61 -0.11
N THR A 232 16.27 -14.33 -1.33
CA THR A 232 15.10 -14.96 -1.97
C THR A 232 15.10 -16.47 -1.86
N LYS A 233 16.23 -17.12 -2.19
CA LYS A 233 16.34 -18.59 -2.15
C LYS A 233 15.95 -19.14 -0.77
N LYS A 234 16.54 -18.60 0.31
CA LYS A 234 16.31 -19.07 1.68
C LYS A 234 14.85 -18.89 2.07
N VAL A 235 14.35 -17.66 2.01
CA VAL A 235 13.04 -17.31 2.58
C VAL A 235 11.90 -17.92 1.78
N ALA A 236 12.01 -17.96 0.44
CA ALA A 236 10.97 -18.60 -0.37
C ALA A 236 10.97 -20.13 -0.22
N ASP A 237 12.11 -20.78 0.06
CA ASP A 237 12.15 -22.22 0.39
C ASP A 237 11.47 -22.49 1.74
N GLU A 238 11.72 -21.66 2.75
CA GLU A 238 11.07 -21.74 4.06
C GLU A 238 9.55 -21.54 3.94
N TYR A 239 9.12 -20.54 3.16
CA TYR A 239 7.71 -20.30 2.90
C TYR A 239 7.05 -21.46 2.14
N GLN A 240 7.73 -22.02 1.12
CA GLN A 240 7.22 -23.17 0.37
C GLN A 240 7.06 -24.42 1.26
N ALA A 241 8.01 -24.65 2.18
CA ALA A 241 7.89 -25.74 3.16
C ALA A 241 6.71 -25.51 4.12
N PHE A 242 6.49 -24.26 4.54
CA PHE A 242 5.34 -23.89 5.36
C PHE A 242 4.01 -24.13 4.63
N THR A 243 3.86 -23.71 3.38
CA THR A 243 2.62 -23.94 2.61
C THR A 243 2.38 -25.42 2.39
N ALA A 244 3.42 -26.20 2.06
CA ALA A 244 3.30 -27.65 1.92
C ALA A 244 2.84 -28.33 3.21
N LYS A 245 3.29 -27.84 4.37
CA LYS A 245 2.82 -28.31 5.68
C LYS A 245 1.36 -27.96 5.91
N LEU A 246 0.94 -26.73 5.58
CA LEU A 246 -0.46 -26.31 5.70
C LEU A 246 -1.39 -27.15 4.82
N ASP A 247 -0.96 -27.49 3.60
CA ASP A 247 -1.76 -28.29 2.66
C ASP A 247 -1.91 -29.75 3.11
N GLN A 248 -1.02 -30.23 3.97
CA GLN A 248 -1.08 -31.57 4.57
C GLN A 248 -1.93 -31.63 5.84
N MET A 249 -2.32 -30.49 6.43
CA MET A 249 -3.15 -30.45 7.64
C MET A 249 -4.57 -30.91 7.33
N SER A 250 -5.21 -31.58 8.30
CA SER A 250 -6.66 -31.77 8.25
C SER A 250 -7.39 -30.43 8.32
N GLU A 251 -8.64 -30.39 7.85
CA GLU A 251 -9.48 -29.19 7.95
C GLU A 251 -9.63 -28.68 9.40
N GLU A 252 -9.65 -29.60 10.37
CA GLU A 252 -9.73 -29.30 11.81
C GLU A 252 -8.44 -28.61 12.30
N GLU A 253 -7.27 -29.18 11.98
CA GLU A 253 -5.96 -28.59 12.33
C GLU A 253 -5.75 -27.23 11.65
N ARG A 254 -6.13 -27.11 10.37
CA ARG A 254 -6.04 -25.87 9.61
C ARG A 254 -6.93 -24.79 10.21
N THR A 255 -8.16 -25.14 10.58
CA THR A 255 -9.10 -24.22 11.23
C THR A 255 -8.57 -23.78 12.59
N ALA A 256 -8.03 -24.70 13.39
CA ALA A 256 -7.42 -24.39 14.68
C ALA A 256 -6.24 -23.42 14.51
N PHE A 257 -5.32 -23.69 13.58
CA PHE A 257 -4.19 -22.82 13.26
C PHE A 257 -4.64 -21.40 12.87
N VAL A 258 -5.58 -21.29 11.92
CA VAL A 258 -6.11 -19.99 11.47
C VAL A 258 -6.76 -19.22 12.62
N ASN A 259 -7.53 -19.91 13.48
CA ASN A 259 -8.19 -19.28 14.63
C ASN A 259 -7.18 -18.79 15.67
N THR A 260 -6.12 -19.56 15.95
CA THR A 260 -5.05 -19.14 16.84
C THR A 260 -4.37 -17.87 16.33
N GLU A 261 -3.98 -17.84 15.06
CA GLU A 261 -3.28 -16.68 14.49
C GLU A 261 -4.20 -15.44 14.43
N LYS A 262 -5.48 -15.60 14.05
CA LYS A 262 -6.45 -14.50 14.09
C LYS A 262 -6.70 -13.97 15.51
N ASN A 263 -6.72 -14.85 16.50
CA ASN A 263 -6.85 -14.44 17.90
C ASN A 263 -5.63 -13.61 18.34
N GLN A 264 -4.42 -14.00 17.93
CA GLN A 264 -3.22 -13.19 18.18
C GLN A 264 -3.29 -11.81 17.52
N GLN A 265 -3.90 -11.69 16.34
CA GLN A 265 -4.15 -10.39 15.70
C GLN A 265 -5.13 -9.51 16.47
N GLN A 266 -6.06 -10.09 17.23
CA GLN A 266 -7.02 -9.34 18.06
C GLN A 266 -6.46 -9.00 19.44
N LEU A 267 -5.65 -9.89 20.01
CA LEU A 267 -5.03 -9.72 21.33
C LEU A 267 -3.74 -8.89 21.30
N PHE A 268 -3.23 -8.55 20.12
CA PHE A 268 -2.03 -7.73 19.99
C PHE A 268 -2.24 -6.34 20.61
N THR A 269 -1.23 -5.85 21.34
CA THR A 269 -1.22 -4.49 21.88
C THR A 269 0.09 -3.77 21.56
N ILE A 270 0.05 -2.44 21.57
CA ILE A 270 1.27 -1.63 21.41
C ILE A 270 2.23 -1.86 22.58
N GLU A 271 1.74 -2.17 23.78
CA GLU A 271 2.57 -2.50 24.95
C GLU A 271 3.40 -3.77 24.68
N GLN A 272 2.82 -4.79 24.05
CA GLN A 272 3.58 -5.98 23.64
C GLN A 272 4.71 -5.65 22.67
N LEU A 273 4.50 -4.68 21.76
CA LEU A 273 5.54 -4.21 20.85
C LEU A 273 6.64 -3.43 21.60
N GLN A 274 6.27 -2.62 22.59
CA GLN A 274 7.23 -1.93 23.46
C GLN A 274 8.12 -2.92 24.22
N ASP A 275 7.52 -3.97 24.79
CA ASP A 275 8.23 -5.03 25.50
C ASP A 275 9.20 -5.76 24.56
N GLN A 276 8.79 -6.06 23.33
CA GLN A 276 9.66 -6.67 22.32
C GLN A 276 10.88 -5.80 22.01
N PHE A 277 10.70 -4.49 21.82
CA PHE A 277 11.81 -3.58 21.56
C PHE A 277 12.73 -3.40 22.77
N ALA A 278 12.18 -3.40 23.99
CA ALA A 278 12.96 -3.37 25.21
C ALA A 278 13.88 -4.60 25.34
N ILE A 279 13.37 -5.80 25.00
CA ILE A 279 14.16 -7.03 24.96
C ILE A 279 15.29 -6.94 23.92
N GLN A 280 15.02 -6.30 22.78
CA GLN A 280 16.01 -6.04 21.72
C GLN A 280 16.98 -4.90 22.05
N LYS A 281 16.85 -4.27 23.23
CA LYS A 281 17.68 -3.15 23.71
C LYS A 281 17.63 -1.91 22.81
N VAL A 282 16.50 -1.67 22.15
CA VAL A 282 16.26 -0.42 21.43
C VAL A 282 16.17 0.73 22.45
N PRO A 283 16.81 1.89 22.21
CA PRO A 283 16.75 3.05 23.11
C PRO A 283 15.31 3.47 23.45
N GLU A 284 15.04 3.85 24.69
CA GLU A 284 13.67 4.17 25.15
C GLU A 284 13.01 5.30 24.36
N ASP A 285 13.79 6.30 23.95
CA ASP A 285 13.34 7.41 23.13
C ASP A 285 12.87 6.95 21.74
N GLU A 286 13.63 6.06 21.11
CA GLU A 286 13.25 5.41 19.84
C GLU A 286 12.01 4.53 20.00
N VAL A 287 11.91 3.75 21.09
CA VAL A 287 10.71 2.95 21.39
C VAL A 287 9.47 3.85 21.53
N ARG A 288 9.59 4.98 22.24
CA ARG A 288 8.49 5.94 22.40
C ARG A 288 8.07 6.55 21.07
N GLU A 289 9.02 6.85 20.19
CA GLU A 289 8.72 7.40 18.87
C GLU A 289 7.99 6.37 17.99
N VAL A 290 8.55 5.18 17.86
CA VAL A 290 8.03 4.10 17.02
C VAL A 290 6.65 3.62 17.52
N THR A 291 6.41 3.62 18.83
CA THR A 291 5.12 3.16 19.38
C THR A 291 4.08 4.27 19.53
N LYS A 292 4.42 5.52 19.19
CA LYS A 292 3.48 6.62 19.19
C LYS A 292 2.34 6.35 18.20
N LEU A 293 1.11 6.35 18.72
CA LEU A 293 -0.07 6.27 17.88
C LEU A 293 -0.17 7.54 17.02
N ARG A 294 -0.31 7.36 15.71
CA ARG A 294 -0.74 8.41 14.79
C ARG A 294 -2.23 8.65 15.03
N SER A 295 -2.55 9.36 16.10
CA SER A 295 -3.91 9.83 16.32
C SER A 295 -4.27 10.79 15.20
N PHE A 296 -5.30 10.47 14.42
CA PHE A 296 -6.12 11.54 13.89
C PHE A 296 -6.66 12.26 15.13
N GLU A 297 -6.16 13.46 15.43
CA GLU A 297 -6.86 14.34 16.34
C GLU A 297 -8.24 14.53 15.70
N GLY A 298 -9.23 13.78 16.19
CA GLY A 298 -10.61 13.96 15.79
C GLY A 298 -10.89 15.45 15.84
N PHE A 299 -11.60 15.96 14.84
CA PHE A 299 -11.91 17.38 14.77
C PHE A 299 -12.32 17.88 16.16
N ASN A 300 -11.57 18.85 16.69
CA ASN A 300 -11.86 19.40 18.00
C ASN A 300 -13.34 19.76 18.00
N SER A 301 -14.14 19.13 18.86
CA SER A 301 -15.60 19.27 18.82
C SER A 301 -15.97 20.76 18.86
N PHE A 302 -15.20 21.55 19.61
CA PHE A 302 -15.25 23.00 19.62
C PHE A 302 -15.08 23.66 18.23
N SER A 303 -14.10 23.26 17.42
CA SER A 303 -13.90 23.84 16.07
C SER A 303 -14.99 23.45 15.09
N LEU A 304 -15.56 22.23 15.21
CA LEU A 304 -16.72 21.82 14.42
C LEU A 304 -17.97 22.61 14.80
N TRP A 305 -18.24 22.80 16.10
CA TRP A 305 -19.37 23.59 16.57
C TRP A 305 -19.26 25.06 16.13
N VAL A 306 -18.07 25.65 16.18
CA VAL A 306 -17.82 27.00 15.66
C VAL A 306 -18.06 27.08 14.15
N SER A 307 -17.56 26.10 13.39
CA SER A 307 -17.75 26.04 11.94
C SER A 307 -19.24 25.86 11.57
N LEU A 308 -19.95 25.01 12.31
CA LEU A 308 -21.38 24.77 12.13
C LEU A 308 -22.20 26.03 12.46
N LEU A 309 -21.87 26.73 13.55
CA LEU A 309 -22.51 28.00 13.92
C LEU A 309 -22.25 29.09 12.88
N LEU A 310 -21.05 29.15 12.31
CA LEU A 310 -20.72 30.06 11.21
C LEU A 310 -21.53 29.74 9.96
N ILE A 311 -21.63 28.46 9.57
CA ILE A 311 -22.43 28.02 8.41
C ILE A 311 -23.92 28.32 8.63
N ILE A 312 -24.47 28.01 9.80
CA ILE A 312 -25.86 28.31 10.15
C ILE A 312 -26.10 29.82 10.14
N GLY A 313 -25.18 30.60 10.73
CA GLY A 313 -25.24 32.07 10.72
C GLY A 313 -25.23 32.63 9.31
N LEU A 314 -24.37 32.10 8.42
CA LEU A 314 -24.30 32.50 7.02
C LEU A 314 -25.59 32.13 6.26
N MET A 315 -26.15 30.95 6.53
CA MET A 315 -27.42 30.49 5.94
C MET A 315 -28.59 31.40 6.36
N VAL A 316 -28.67 31.74 7.65
CA VAL A 316 -29.68 32.67 8.18
C VAL A 316 -29.53 34.06 7.55
N LEU A 317 -28.29 34.54 7.37
CA LEU A 317 -28.02 35.84 6.75
C LEU A 317 -28.41 35.88 5.27
N VAL A 318 -28.17 34.79 4.53
CA VAL A 318 -28.63 34.61 3.14
C VAL A 318 -30.15 34.59 3.07
N ILE A 319 -30.82 33.86 3.97
CA ILE A 319 -32.30 33.80 4.02
C ILE A 319 -32.88 35.17 4.38
N MET A 320 -32.31 35.89 5.36
CA MET A 320 -32.76 37.23 5.74
C MET A 320 -32.53 38.27 4.63
N ARG A 321 -31.43 38.18 3.87
CA ARG A 321 -31.21 39.03 2.67
C ARG A 321 -32.15 38.69 1.52
N GLY A 322 -32.58 37.44 1.40
CA GLY A 322 -33.53 36.99 0.38
C GLY A 322 -34.97 37.47 0.61
N TYR A 323 -35.37 37.70 1.86
CA TYR A 323 -36.73 38.17 2.23
C TYR A 323 -36.89 39.71 2.23
N GLY A 324 -35.82 40.47 1.99
CA GLY A 324 -35.82 41.93 1.98
C GLY A 324 -35.93 42.58 0.59
N ARG A 325 -36.36 41.83 -0.43
CA ARG A 325 -36.68 42.33 -1.78
C ARG A 325 -38.10 41.96 -2.16
#